data_AF-A0A1Q7BTD7-F1
#
_entry.id   AF-A0A1Q7BTD7-F1
#
_cell.length_a   1.000
_cell.length_b   1.000
_cell.length_c   1.000
_cell.angle_alpha   90.00
_cell.angle_beta   90.00
_cell.angle_gamma   90.00
#
_symmetry.space_group_name_H-M   'P 1'
#
loop_
_entity.id
_entity.type
_entity.pdbx_description
1 polymer ?
#
loop_
_entity_poly.entity_id
_entity_poly.type
_entity_poly.pdbx_seq_one_letter_code
_entity_poly.pdbx_strand_id
1 'polypeptide(L)'
;MAAVLPLARTDFPPNVANLAVAKLTLYVVRANGFDAELTVTALRHEVDGQVVEAGPVPTSGGIVGTGRPAGAPWLAFTGANPTGDWGIHLEDTAAVRSAFTADRIQDLVLVMTLSGTTPAWP
;
A
#
# COMPACT_ATOMS: atom_id res chain seq x y z
N MET A 1 5.01 -13.01 -5.69
CA MET A 1 4.26 -12.22 -6.69
C MET A 1 4.34 -10.75 -6.31
N ALA A 2 4.28 -9.82 -7.26
CA ALA A 2 4.31 -8.38 -6.95
C ALA A 2 3.40 -7.57 -7.88
N ALA A 3 2.80 -6.51 -7.35
CA ALA A 3 2.14 -5.47 -8.11
C ALA A 3 2.90 -4.15 -7.90
N VAL A 4 3.12 -3.37 -8.96
CA VAL A 4 3.83 -2.10 -8.90
C VAL A 4 2.87 -0.99 -9.31
N LEU A 5 2.78 0.04 -8.48
CA LEU A 5 1.98 1.25 -8.70
C LEU A 5 2.93 2.45 -8.88
N PRO A 6 3.15 2.93 -10.11
CA PRO A 6 3.91 4.16 -10.35
C PRO A 6 3.03 5.37 -10.00
N LEU A 7 3.54 6.26 -9.15
CA LEU A 7 2.87 7.52 -8.77
C LEU A 7 3.74 8.73 -9.15
N ALA A 8 3.22 9.58 -10.02
CA ALA A 8 3.83 10.84 -10.41
C ALA A 8 3.23 12.00 -9.61
N ARG A 9 3.92 13.15 -9.60
CA ARG A 9 3.39 14.36 -8.95
C ARG A 9 2.02 14.76 -9.51
N THR A 10 1.75 14.51 -10.78
CA THR A 10 0.47 14.81 -11.45
C THR A 10 -0.71 13.99 -10.94
N ASP A 11 -0.46 12.90 -10.22
CA ASP A 11 -1.52 12.05 -9.65
C ASP A 11 -2.07 12.62 -8.33
N PHE A 12 -1.49 13.73 -7.86
CA PHE A 12 -1.89 14.40 -6.62
C PHE A 12 -2.37 15.83 -6.90
N PRO A 13 -3.25 16.41 -6.04
CA PRO A 13 -3.77 17.76 -6.22
C PRO A 13 -2.68 18.79 -6.51
N PRO A 14 -2.80 19.61 -7.57
CA PRO A 14 -1.72 20.51 -8.01
C PRO A 14 -1.48 21.67 -7.05
N ASN A 15 -2.46 22.02 -6.22
CA ASN A 15 -2.43 23.13 -5.27
C ASN A 15 -1.97 22.73 -3.86
N VAL A 16 -1.40 21.53 -3.69
CA VAL A 16 -0.86 21.06 -2.40
C VAL A 16 0.64 20.83 -2.55
N ALA A 17 1.45 21.59 -1.83
CA ALA A 17 2.90 21.44 -1.79
C ALA A 17 3.33 20.56 -0.60
N ASN A 18 4.61 20.13 -0.59
CA ASN A 18 5.20 19.35 0.51
C ASN A 18 4.38 18.09 0.86
N LEU A 19 3.97 17.35 -0.17
CA LEU A 19 3.20 16.12 0.01
C LEU A 19 4.03 15.09 0.78
N ALA A 20 3.40 14.48 1.78
CA ALA A 20 3.98 13.41 2.55
C ALA A 20 2.94 12.32 2.84
N VAL A 21 3.38 11.07 2.88
CA VAL A 21 2.54 9.95 3.29
C VAL A 21 2.22 10.09 4.78
N ALA A 22 0.93 10.16 5.12
CA ALA A 22 0.46 10.21 6.50
C ALA A 22 0.00 8.84 6.98
N LYS A 23 -0.71 8.07 6.15
CA LYS A 23 -1.17 6.72 6.46
C LYS A 23 -1.24 5.85 5.22
N LEU A 24 -1.05 4.55 5.42
CA LEU A 24 -1.23 3.53 4.39
C LEU A 24 -2.20 2.47 4.89
N THR A 25 -3.08 2.01 4.04
CA THR A 25 -3.97 0.87 4.31
C THR A 25 -4.19 0.09 3.03
N LEU A 26 -3.94 -1.21 3.08
CA LEU A 26 -4.25 -2.16 2.01
C LEU A 26 -5.50 -2.93 2.39
N TYR A 27 -6.44 -2.98 1.44
CA TYR A 27 -7.62 -3.84 1.49
C TYR A 27 -7.47 -4.96 0.47
N VAL A 28 -7.70 -6.18 0.92
CA VAL A 28 -7.85 -7.36 0.07
C VAL A 28 -9.34 -7.56 -0.15
N VAL A 29 -9.80 -7.26 -1.37
CA VAL A 29 -11.21 -7.47 -1.76
C VAL A 29 -11.37 -8.96 -2.04
N ARG A 30 -12.22 -9.62 -1.27
CA ARG A 30 -12.43 -11.07 -1.31
C ARG A 30 -13.86 -11.39 -1.72
N ALA A 31 -14.02 -12.50 -2.44
CA ALA A 31 -15.33 -13.04 -2.74
C ALA A 31 -16.09 -13.39 -1.43
N ASN A 32 -17.42 -13.35 -1.47
CA ASN A 32 -18.26 -13.71 -0.33
C ASN A 32 -17.93 -15.12 0.18
N GLY A 33 -17.74 -15.24 1.50
CA GLY A 33 -17.40 -16.50 2.16
C GLY A 33 -15.93 -16.93 2.04
N PHE A 34 -15.07 -16.11 1.43
CA PHE A 34 -13.63 -16.32 1.42
C PHE A 34 -12.95 -15.41 2.46
N ASP A 35 -12.37 -16.00 3.49
CA ASP A 35 -11.83 -15.32 4.67
C ASP A 35 -10.32 -15.53 4.88
N ALA A 36 -9.66 -16.22 3.95
CA ALA A 36 -8.21 -16.43 4.02
C ALA A 36 -7.47 -15.08 4.07
N GLU A 37 -6.56 -14.96 5.02
CA GLU A 37 -5.67 -13.81 5.14
C GLU A 37 -4.47 -13.98 4.21
N LEU A 38 -3.90 -12.86 3.78
CA LEU A 38 -2.77 -12.80 2.88
C LEU A 38 -1.58 -12.17 3.60
N THR A 39 -0.37 -12.68 3.34
CA THR A 39 0.85 -12.04 3.81
C THR A 39 1.43 -11.14 2.71
N VAL A 40 1.51 -9.84 3.01
CA VAL A 40 2.34 -8.91 2.24
C VAL A 40 3.77 -9.12 2.70
N THR A 41 4.58 -9.77 1.88
CA THR A 41 5.97 -10.10 2.21
C THR A 41 6.83 -8.84 2.29
N ALA A 42 6.53 -7.85 1.45
CA ALA A 42 7.15 -6.53 1.48
C ALA A 42 6.24 -5.46 0.86
N LEU A 43 6.19 -4.28 1.46
CA LEU A 43 5.83 -3.05 0.78
C LEU A 43 7.14 -2.32 0.47
N ARG A 44 7.38 -2.05 -0.81
CA ARG A 44 8.58 -1.37 -1.31
C ARG A 44 8.18 -0.01 -1.86
N HIS A 45 8.97 1.00 -1.57
CA HIS A 45 8.83 2.34 -2.13
C HIS A 45 10.17 2.79 -2.69
N GLU A 46 10.20 3.11 -3.98
CA GLU A 46 11.39 3.58 -4.68
C GLU A 46 11.15 4.99 -5.23
N VAL A 47 11.94 5.95 -4.79
CA VAL A 47 11.84 7.36 -5.21
C VAL A 47 13.22 7.99 -5.26
N ASP A 48 13.54 8.70 -6.34
CA ASP A 48 14.82 9.40 -6.52
C ASP A 48 16.06 8.51 -6.28
N GLY A 49 15.98 7.22 -6.67
CA GLY A 49 17.03 6.23 -6.48
C GLY A 49 17.22 5.75 -5.03
N GLN A 50 16.34 6.16 -4.10
CA GLN A 50 16.26 5.62 -2.75
C GLN A 50 15.19 4.53 -2.68
N VAL A 51 15.50 3.43 -2.00
CA VAL A 51 14.59 2.31 -1.80
C VAL A 51 14.35 2.12 -0.31
N VAL A 52 13.08 2.13 0.08
CA VAL A 52 12.63 1.76 1.43
C VAL A 52 11.72 0.55 1.31
N GLU A 53 11.94 -0.45 2.15
CA GLU A 53 11.15 -1.68 2.16
C GLU A 53 10.73 -2.02 3.59
N ALA A 54 9.48 -2.44 3.77
CA ALA A 54 8.96 -2.84 5.08
C ALA A 54 8.01 -4.03 4.97
N GLY A 55 8.11 -4.96 5.93
CA GLY A 55 7.38 -6.22 5.97
C GLY A 55 8.19 -7.29 6.71
N PRO A 56 7.74 -8.54 6.70
CA PRO A 56 6.43 -9.01 6.23
C PRO A 56 5.30 -8.61 7.18
N VAL A 57 4.09 -8.43 6.66
CA VAL A 57 2.88 -8.13 7.46
C VAL A 57 1.70 -8.99 7.00
N PRO A 58 0.99 -9.67 7.91
CA PRO A 58 -0.25 -10.36 7.58
C PRO A 58 -1.43 -9.38 7.54
N THR A 59 -2.41 -9.66 6.69
CA THR A 59 -3.72 -9.02 6.79
C THR A 59 -4.50 -9.58 7.98
N SER A 60 -5.44 -8.78 8.49
CA SER A 60 -6.43 -9.22 9.48
C SER A 60 -7.80 -8.70 9.07
N GLY A 61 -8.72 -9.63 8.78
CA GLY A 61 -9.99 -9.32 8.14
C GLY A 61 -9.81 -8.77 6.72
N GLY A 62 -8.77 -9.20 6.02
CA GLY A 62 -8.42 -8.70 4.68
C GLY A 62 -7.85 -7.27 4.69
N ILE A 63 -7.42 -6.75 5.84
CA ILE A 63 -6.94 -5.37 5.97
C ILE A 63 -5.60 -5.34 6.70
N VAL A 64 -4.65 -4.56 6.20
CA VAL A 64 -3.39 -4.21 6.89
C VAL A 64 -3.06 -2.75 6.65
N GLY A 65 -2.44 -2.06 7.61
CA GLY A 65 -2.11 -0.64 7.46
C GLY A 65 -1.51 -0.03 8.71
N THR A 66 -0.99 1.19 8.60
CA THR A 66 -0.29 1.90 9.68
C THR A 66 -1.18 2.19 10.90
N GLY A 67 -2.51 2.19 10.73
CA GLY A 67 -3.48 2.31 11.81
C GLY A 67 -3.80 1.00 12.54
N ARG A 68 -3.17 -0.12 12.18
CA ARG A 68 -3.40 -1.45 12.78
C ARG A 68 -2.10 -2.05 13.30
N PRO A 69 -2.12 -2.86 14.40
CA PRO A 69 -0.90 -3.43 14.97
C PRO A 69 -0.05 -4.23 13.98
N ALA A 70 -0.69 -5.04 13.12
CA ALA A 70 0.02 -5.85 12.12
C ALA A 70 0.76 -5.01 11.06
N GLY A 71 0.32 -3.76 10.81
CA GLY A 71 0.94 -2.86 9.84
C GLY A 71 1.98 -1.91 10.44
N ALA A 72 2.39 -2.10 11.69
CA ALA A 72 3.41 -1.26 12.34
C ALA A 72 4.71 -1.10 11.53
N PRO A 73 5.25 -2.12 10.82
CA PRO A 73 6.42 -1.94 9.95
C PRO A 73 6.25 -0.85 8.89
N TRP A 74 5.03 -0.63 8.40
CA TRP A 74 4.75 0.39 7.39
C TRP A 74 4.82 1.83 7.93
N LEU A 75 4.97 2.02 9.24
CA LEU A 75 5.21 3.34 9.81
C LEU A 75 6.50 3.97 9.29
N ALA A 76 7.45 3.17 8.78
CA ALA A 76 8.66 3.63 8.11
C ALA A 76 8.40 4.54 6.89
N PHE A 77 7.22 4.46 6.28
CA PHE A 77 6.83 5.32 5.16
C PHE A 77 6.18 6.64 5.60
N THR A 78 5.89 6.82 6.90
CA THR A 78 5.26 8.06 7.39
C THR A 78 6.21 9.23 7.19
N GLY A 79 5.75 10.29 6.51
CA GLY A 79 6.57 11.44 6.14
C GLY A 79 7.29 11.30 4.80
N ALA A 80 7.27 10.13 4.15
CA ALA A 80 7.92 9.91 2.86
C ALA A 80 7.22 10.67 1.72
N ASN A 81 7.98 11.03 0.69
CA ASN A 81 7.43 11.54 -0.56
C ASN A 81 6.52 10.47 -1.20
N PRO A 82 5.25 10.75 -1.51
CA PRO A 82 4.35 9.72 -2.05
C PRO A 82 4.61 9.36 -3.53
N THR A 83 5.42 10.12 -4.27
CA THR A 83 5.77 9.81 -5.67
C THR A 83 6.76 8.64 -5.76
N GLY A 84 6.95 8.11 -6.96
CA GLY A 84 7.83 6.99 -7.24
C GLY A 84 7.06 5.67 -7.36
N ASP A 85 7.78 4.57 -7.30
CA ASP A 85 7.22 3.24 -7.51
C ASP A 85 6.88 2.59 -6.18
N TRP A 86 5.62 2.20 -6.02
CA TRP A 86 5.12 1.45 -4.86
C TRP A 86 4.93 -0.03 -5.25
N GLY A 87 5.79 -0.89 -4.73
CA GLY A 87 5.73 -2.34 -4.91
C GLY A 87 5.00 -3.04 -3.75
N ILE A 88 3.91 -3.74 -4.03
CA ILE A 88 3.23 -4.61 -3.08
C ILE A 88 3.62 -6.05 -3.39
N HIS A 89 4.47 -6.64 -2.56
CA HIS A 89 4.96 -8.00 -2.71
C HIS A 89 4.11 -8.93 -1.85
N LEU A 90 3.51 -9.93 -2.49
CA LEU A 90 2.69 -10.95 -1.84
C LEU A 90 3.44 -12.27 -1.82
N GLU A 91 3.11 -13.11 -0.85
CA GLU A 91 3.56 -14.50 -0.82
C GLU A 91 3.25 -15.20 -2.15
N ASP A 92 4.22 -15.98 -2.64
CA ASP A 92 4.15 -16.60 -3.96
C ASP A 92 3.87 -18.10 -3.87
N THR A 93 2.77 -18.44 -3.19
CA THR A 93 2.37 -19.82 -2.96
C THR A 93 1.33 -20.27 -3.99
N ALA A 94 1.24 -21.58 -4.24
CA ALA A 94 0.21 -22.14 -5.12
C ALA A 94 -1.21 -21.80 -4.63
N ALA A 95 -1.42 -21.73 -3.32
CA ALA A 95 -2.70 -21.35 -2.72
C ALA A 95 -3.09 -19.91 -3.03
N VAL A 96 -2.16 -18.95 -2.87
CA VAL A 96 -2.43 -17.54 -3.19
C VAL A 96 -2.64 -17.33 -4.68
N ARG A 97 -1.80 -17.93 -5.53
CA ARG A 97 -2.01 -17.89 -6.99
C ARG A 97 -3.38 -18.44 -7.39
N SER A 98 -3.75 -19.60 -6.83
CA SER A 98 -5.06 -20.21 -7.06
C SER A 98 -6.21 -19.28 -6.66
N ALA A 99 -6.09 -18.60 -5.50
CA ALA A 99 -7.09 -17.66 -5.02
C ALA A 99 -7.31 -16.47 -5.97
N PHE A 100 -6.26 -15.94 -6.60
CA PHE A 100 -6.41 -14.92 -7.65
C PHE A 100 -7.01 -15.50 -8.93
N THR A 101 -6.52 -16.65 -9.42
CA THR A 101 -7.05 -17.24 -10.67
C THR A 101 -8.49 -17.73 -10.57
N ALA A 102 -8.95 -18.05 -9.36
CA ALA A 102 -10.32 -18.49 -9.07
C ALA A 102 -11.24 -17.35 -8.61
N ASP A 103 -10.82 -16.09 -8.77
CA ASP A 103 -11.57 -14.87 -8.37
C ASP A 103 -12.00 -14.87 -6.89
N ARG A 104 -11.24 -15.53 -6.02
CA ARG A 104 -11.46 -15.53 -4.56
C ARG A 104 -10.85 -14.30 -3.91
N ILE A 105 -9.70 -13.87 -4.43
CA ILE A 105 -9.18 -12.52 -4.24
C ILE A 105 -9.47 -11.76 -5.53
N GLN A 106 -10.34 -10.77 -5.44
CA GLN A 106 -10.87 -10.04 -6.59
C GLN A 106 -10.07 -8.78 -6.88
N ASP A 107 -9.57 -8.12 -5.83
CA ASP A 107 -8.80 -6.88 -5.98
C ASP A 107 -7.91 -6.60 -4.75
N LEU A 108 -6.94 -5.70 -4.95
CA LEU A 108 -6.10 -5.11 -3.92
C LEU A 108 -6.20 -3.59 -4.00
N VAL A 109 -6.70 -2.96 -2.95
CA VAL A 109 -6.85 -1.50 -2.91
C VAL A 109 -5.88 -0.91 -1.89
N LEU A 110 -4.86 -0.20 -2.37
CA LEU A 110 -3.98 0.60 -1.53
C LEU A 110 -4.57 2.01 -1.34
N VAL A 111 -4.96 2.33 -0.12
CA VAL A 111 -5.40 3.65 0.29
C VAL A 111 -4.24 4.40 0.95
N MET A 112 -3.86 5.51 0.34
CA MET A 112 -2.82 6.40 0.82
C MET A 112 -3.45 7.71 1.32
N THR A 113 -3.30 7.98 2.61
CA THR A 113 -3.62 9.30 3.18
C THR A 113 -2.40 10.18 3.09
N LEU A 114 -2.58 11.40 2.59
CA LEU A 114 -1.51 12.37 2.41
C LEU A 114 -1.69 13.55 3.35
N SER A 115 -0.57 14.10 3.80
CA SER A 115 -0.48 15.46 4.34
C SER A 115 0.21 16.37 3.33
N GLY A 116 0.00 17.67 3.48
CA GLY A 116 0.65 18.67 2.65
C GLY A 116 0.27 20.08 3.09
N THR A 117 0.77 21.06 2.34
CA THR A 117 0.59 22.48 2.61
C THR A 117 -0.17 23.13 1.47
N THR A 118 -1.23 23.87 1.78
CA THR A 118 -1.92 24.71 0.81
C THR A 118 -1.32 26.12 0.82
N PRO A 119 -1.46 26.88 -0.28
CA PRO A 119 -1.08 28.29 -0.30
C PRO A 119 -1.80 29.08 0.81
N ALA A 120 -1.17 30.15 1.29
CA ALA A 120 -1.82 31.07 2.21
C ALA A 120 -3.13 31.59 1.59
N TRP A 121 -4.19 31.61 2.39
CA TRP A 121 -5.45 32.22 1.99
C TRP A 121 -5.29 33.75 1.99
N PRO A 122 -5.76 34.47 0.94
CA PRO A 122 -5.70 35.93 0.88
C PRO A 122 -6.59 36.62 1.93
#